data_AF-A0A1E3L0Z4-F1
#
_entry.id   AF-A0A1E3L0Z4-F1
#
_cell.length_a   1.000
_cell.length_b   1.000
_cell.length_c   1.000
_cell.angle_alpha   90.00
_cell.angle_beta   90.00
_cell.angle_gamma   90.00
#
_symmetry.space_group_name_H-M   'P 1'
#
loop_
_entity.id
_entity.type
_entity.pdbx_description
1 polymer ?
#
loop_
_entity_poly.entity_id
_entity_poly.type
_entity_poly.pdbx_seq_one_letter_code
_entity_poly.pdbx_strand_id
1 'polypeptide(L)'
;MGAFVLLFKEYEDELIVIYRFGPNENIMGKIQLNKETRMFSELEPIDNVNHSNQFYFDRAVQRLARCVIKENGIFLDKMTFES
;
A
#
# COMPACT_ATOMS: atom_id res chain seq x y z
N MET A 1 -18.24 11.63 1.08
CA MET A 1 -16.97 11.86 1.80
C MET A 1 -16.02 10.79 1.33
N GLY A 2 -15.01 11.13 0.53
CA GLY A 2 -14.01 10.17 0.06
C GLY A 2 -13.09 9.78 1.22
N ALA A 3 -12.65 8.52 1.25
CA ALA A 3 -11.62 8.10 2.19
C ALA A 3 -10.25 8.31 1.53
N PHE A 4 -9.34 9.00 2.19
CA PHE A 4 -7.96 9.13 1.70
C PHE A 4 -7.12 7.94 2.13
N VAL A 5 -6.33 7.42 1.20
CA VAL A 5 -5.35 6.36 1.47
C VAL A 5 -3.96 6.92 1.22
N LEU A 6 -3.12 6.83 2.26
CA LEU A 6 -1.71 7.15 2.21
C LEU A 6 -0.91 5.87 2.01
N LEU A 7 0.10 5.97 1.15
CA LEU A 7 1.13 4.96 0.94
C LEU A 7 2.50 5.61 1.13
N PHE A 8 3.32 5.04 2.00
CA PHE A 8 4.71 5.44 2.17
C PHE A 8 5.63 4.27 1.93
N LYS A 9 6.59 4.43 1.03
CA LYS A 9 7.57 3.40 0.73
C LYS A 9 8.53 3.31 1.92
N GLU A 10 8.60 2.12 2.52
CA GLU A 10 9.55 1.85 3.62
C GLU A 10 10.83 1.23 3.08
N TYR A 11 10.69 0.34 2.09
CA TYR A 11 11.81 -0.37 1.49
C TYR A 11 11.51 -0.72 0.04
N GLU A 12 12.53 -0.68 -0.80
CA GLU A 12 12.44 -1.12 -2.18
C GLU A 12 13.75 -1.78 -2.61
N ASP A 13 13.63 -2.94 -3.23
CA ASP A 13 14.71 -3.70 -3.83
C ASP A 13 14.31 -4.18 -5.24
N GLU A 14 15.15 -4.98 -5.88
CA GLU A 14 14.87 -5.54 -7.21
C GLU A 14 13.70 -6.53 -7.16
N LEU A 15 13.57 -7.29 -6.06
CA LEU A 15 12.57 -8.35 -5.91
C LEU A 15 11.29 -7.91 -5.20
N ILE A 16 11.41 -7.05 -4.19
CA ILE A 16 10.28 -6.67 -3.33
C ILE A 16 10.18 -5.17 -3.13
N VAL A 17 8.98 -4.71 -2.81
CA VAL A 17 8.73 -3.37 -2.31
C VAL A 17 7.80 -3.43 -1.12
N ILE A 18 8.13 -2.71 -0.06
CA ILE A 18 7.35 -2.63 1.17
C ILE A 18 6.82 -1.21 1.31
N TYR A 19 5.51 -1.12 1.54
CA TYR A 19 4.81 0.12 1.79
C TYR A 19 4.10 0.06 3.14
N ARG A 20 4.04 1.21 3.81
CA ARG A 20 3.06 1.49 4.85
C ARG A 20 1.79 2.02 4.21
N PHE A 21 0.63 1.54 4.64
CA PHE A 21 -0.67 1.96 4.12
C PHE A 21 -1.62 2.38 5.24
N GLY A 22 -2.43 3.41 5.03
CA GLY A 22 -3.43 3.79 6.04
C GLY A 22 -4.12 5.12 5.78
N PRO A 23 -5.08 5.51 6.65
CA PRO A 23 -5.78 6.79 6.57
C PRO A 23 -4.91 8.00 6.88
N ASN A 24 -3.89 7.86 7.74
CA ASN A 24 -2.99 8.93 8.16
C ASN A 24 -1.63 8.34 8.60
N GLU A 25 -0.63 9.19 8.87
CA GLU A 25 0.73 8.77 9.24
C GLU A 25 0.82 8.08 10.62
N ASN A 26 -0.17 8.26 11.49
CA ASN A 26 -0.20 7.63 12.82
C ASN A 26 -0.86 6.25 12.82
N ILE A 27 -1.76 6.00 11.85
CA ILE A 27 -2.55 4.77 11.75
C ILE A 27 -2.19 4.11 10.42
N MET A 28 -1.20 3.21 10.44
CA MET A 28 -0.71 2.54 9.24
C MET A 28 -0.48 1.04 9.48
N GLY A 29 -0.82 0.23 8.49
CA GLY A 29 -0.37 -1.15 8.33
C GLY A 29 0.82 -1.21 7.36
N LYS A 30 1.34 -2.41 7.11
CA LYS A 30 2.42 -2.69 6.17
C LYS A 30 2.03 -3.76 5.17
N ILE A 31 2.30 -3.46 3.91
CA ILE A 31 2.10 -4.34 2.78
C ILE A 31 3.42 -4.56 2.04
N GLN A 32 3.67 -5.81 1.67
CA GLN A 32 4.76 -6.19 0.79
C GLN A 32 4.19 -6.59 -0.56
N LEU A 33 4.82 -6.11 -1.63
CA LEU A 33 4.62 -6.59 -3.00
C LEU A 33 5.90 -7.27 -3.46
N ASN A 34 5.78 -8.51 -3.93
CA ASN A 34 6.82 -9.17 -4.69
C ASN A 34 6.66 -8.79 -6.18
N LYS A 35 7.69 -8.16 -6.76
CA LYS A 35 7.67 -7.64 -8.13
C LYS A 35 7.71 -8.77 -9.18
N GLU A 36 8.31 -9.91 -8.85
CA GLU A 36 8.36 -11.09 -9.74
C GLU A 36 7.04 -11.86 -9.76
N THR A 37 6.56 -12.26 -8.58
CA THR A 37 5.34 -13.09 -8.46
C THR A 37 4.06 -12.26 -8.51
N ARG A 38 4.17 -10.93 -8.35
CA ARG A 38 3.05 -9.97 -8.24
C ARG A 38 2.11 -10.29 -7.08
N MET A 39 2.62 -11.01 -6.08
CA MET A 39 1.87 -11.35 -4.88
C MET A 39 2.00 -10.24 -3.84
N PHE A 40 0.88 -9.98 -3.17
CA PHE A 40 0.78 -9.06 -2.06
C PHE A 40 0.72 -9.84 -0.76
N SER A 41 1.42 -9.35 0.25
CA SER A 41 1.42 -9.94 1.59
C SER A 41 1.24 -8.83 2.61
N GLU A 42 0.29 -9.02 3.52
CA GLU A 42 0.14 -8.15 4.68
C GLU A 42 1.20 -8.53 5.71
N LEU A 43 2.08 -7.58 6.05
CA LEU A 43 3.09 -7.77 7.09
C LEU A 43 2.56 -7.30 8.44
N GLU A 44 1.88 -6.15 8.46
CA GLU A 44 1.28 -5.59 9.66
C GLU A 44 -0.11 -5.04 9.31
N PRO A 45 -1.18 -5.47 10.01
CA PRO A 45 -2.49 -4.88 9.81
C PRO A 45 -2.59 -3.51 10.49
N ILE A 46 -3.54 -2.69 10.05
CA ILE A 46 -3.94 -1.48 10.77
C ILE A 46 -4.61 -1.89 12.08
N ASP A 47 -3.99 -1.55 13.21
CA ASP A 47 -4.53 -1.77 14.54
C ASP A 47 -5.38 -0.56 14.99
N ASN A 48 -6.60 -0.45 14.45
CA ASN A 48 -7.52 0.63 14.85
C ASN A 48 -9.00 0.24 14.72
N VAL A 49 -9.75 0.40 15.81
CA VAL A 49 -11.18 0.04 15.89
C VAL A 49 -12.05 0.86 14.92
N ASN A 50 -11.65 2.09 14.59
CA ASN A 50 -12.42 2.99 13.72
C ASN A 50 -12.05 2.83 12.23
N HIS A 51 -11.00 2.08 11.89
CA HIS A 51 -10.53 1.93 10.52
C HIS A 51 -10.45 0.46 10.12
N SER A 52 -11.22 0.07 9.11
CA SER A 52 -11.18 -1.29 8.59
C SER A 52 -9.84 -1.54 7.87
N ASN A 53 -9.00 -2.38 8.47
CA ASN A 53 -7.72 -2.79 7.87
C ASN A 53 -7.91 -3.30 6.43
N GLN A 54 -8.88 -4.20 6.23
CA GLN A 54 -9.14 -4.82 4.93
C GLN A 54 -9.48 -3.78 3.84
N PHE A 55 -10.26 -2.75 4.18
CA PHE A 55 -10.57 -1.68 3.24
C PHE A 55 -9.30 -0.95 2.77
N TYR A 56 -8.40 -0.56 3.68
CA TYR A 56 -7.18 0.14 3.30
C TYR A 56 -6.18 -0.79 2.59
N PHE A 57 -6.11 -2.05 3.01
CA PHE A 57 -5.26 -3.06 2.38
C PHE A 57 -5.68 -3.30 0.92
N ASP A 58 -6.96 -3.55 0.64
CA ASP A 58 -7.46 -3.75 -0.72
C ASP A 58 -7.19 -2.55 -1.62
N ARG A 59 -7.29 -1.33 -1.07
CA ARG A 59 -6.99 -0.09 -1.81
C ARG A 59 -5.51 0.08 -2.08
N ALA A 60 -4.65 -0.25 -1.11
CA ALA A 60 -3.20 -0.29 -1.30
C ALA A 60 -2.81 -1.29 -2.39
N VAL A 61 -3.36 -2.50 -2.36
CA VAL A 61 -3.18 -3.53 -3.38
C VAL A 61 -3.57 -3.01 -4.76
N GLN A 62 -4.76 -2.42 -4.90
CA GLN A 62 -5.23 -1.88 -6.19
C GLN A 62 -4.28 -0.80 -6.74
N ARG A 63 -3.82 0.12 -5.88
CA ARG A 63 -2.91 1.20 -6.29
C ARG A 63 -1.55 0.65 -6.72
N LEU A 64 -0.98 -0.29 -5.98
CA LEU A 64 0.30 -0.91 -6.27
C LEU A 64 0.24 -1.82 -7.51
N ALA A 65 -0.85 -2.59 -7.67
CA ALA A 65 -1.09 -3.36 -8.88
C ALA A 65 -1.15 -2.47 -10.12
N ARG A 66 -1.74 -1.27 -10.01
CA ARG A 66 -1.73 -0.27 -11.08
C ARG A 66 -0.32 0.22 -11.39
N CYS A 67 0.54 0.43 -10.39
CA CYS A 67 1.95 0.79 -10.63
C CYS A 67 2.66 -0.27 -11.48
N VAL A 68 2.47 -1.55 -11.13
CA VAL A 68 3.08 -2.68 -11.85
C VAL A 68 2.58 -2.76 -13.30
N ILE A 69 1.26 -2.62 -13.51
CA ILE A 69 0.66 -2.86 -14.83
C ILE A 69 0.77 -1.64 -15.76
N LYS A 70 0.58 -0.42 -15.23
CA LYS A 70 0.41 0.80 -16.04
C LYS A 70 1.55 1.79 -15.94
N GLU A 71 2.33 1.77 -14.85
CA GLU A 71 3.38 2.77 -14.59
C GLU A 71 4.78 2.17 -14.70
N ASN A 72 4.92 1.10 -15.49
CA ASN A 72 6.20 0.45 -15.79
C ASN A 72 6.96 -0.02 -14.53
N GLY A 73 6.24 -0.29 -13.44
CA GLY A 73 6.84 -0.69 -12.15
C GLY A 73 7.51 0.45 -11.39
N ILE A 74 7.12 1.71 -11.63
CA ILE A 74 7.63 2.86 -10.87
C ILE A 74 6.89 2.98 -9.54
N PHE A 75 7.65 2.98 -8.44
CA PHE A 75 7.15 3.03 -7.07
C PHE A 75 7.63 4.31 -6.37
N LEU A 76 6.72 5.29 -6.23
CA LEU A 76 6.99 6.59 -5.60
C LEU A 76 7.10 6.48 -4.07
N ASP A 77 8.01 7.23 -3.46
CA ASP A 77 8.20 7.24 -2.00
C ASP A 77 6.94 7.59 -1.21
N LYS A 78 6.09 8.46 -1.75
CA LYS A 78 4.79 8.82 -1.17
C LYS A 78 3.72 8.82 -2.24
N MET A 79 2.59 8.19 -1.94
CA MET A 79 1.38 8.27 -2.75
C MET A 79 0.18 8.59 -1.86
N THR A 80 -0.71 9.41 -2.40
CA THR A 80 -1.97 9.77 -1.74
C THR A 80 -3.06 9.74 -2.78
N PHE A 81 -4.15 9.05 -2.49
CA PHE A 81 -5.28 8.95 -3.40
C PHE A 81 -6.60 8.88 -2.63
N GLU A 82 -7.66 9.34 -3.30
CA GLU A 82 -9.04 9.24 -2.81
C GLU A 82 -9.63 7.89 -3.23
N SER A 83 -10.40 7.27 -2.35
CA SER A 83 -10.98 5.92 -2.43
C SER A 83 -12.48 5.96 -2.67
#